data_AF-A0A2S7K2P5-F1
#
_entry.id   AF-A0A2S7K2P5-F1
#
_cell.length_a   1.000
_cell.length_b   1.000
_cell.length_c   1.000
_cell.angle_alpha   90.00
_cell.angle_beta   90.00
_cell.angle_gamma   90.00
#
_symmetry.space_group_name_H-M   'P 1'
#
loop_
_entity.id
_entity.type
_entity.pdbx_description
1 polymer ?
#
loop_
_entity_poly.entity_id
_entity_poly.type
_entity_poly.pdbx_seq_one_letter_code
_entity_poly.pdbx_strand_id
1 'polypeptide(L)'
;MFYEKYCASIISDMTQVVVAVGLVTILSNFVRISANHPDFLLSEGFWLRSALLVLTILFTAYHLLAYAADAATGQGDTGWARHSRGPTTVILLFLIDLMALAAMGAMYGVLSVGDVRATQGVFMIDWFLLAWLAGLAACWHFAIVFWHLIAGSRRTAWLSHFAFVLLQGGLCASAIFGGTIGAFGVTRTLAHWGWILLFAIVIAALYFFRGRTLLRQAIRANDRT
;
A
#
# COMPACT_ATOMS: atom_id res chain seq x y z
N MET A 1 12.81 -24.93 -4.88
CA MET A 1 11.76 -24.00 -4.45
C MET A 1 10.75 -23.86 -5.57
N PHE A 2 9.53 -24.38 -5.42
CA PHE A 2 8.50 -24.27 -6.46
C PHE A 2 7.93 -22.84 -6.52
N TYR A 3 7.61 -22.26 -5.36
CA TYR A 3 7.04 -20.92 -5.24
C TYR A 3 7.94 -19.84 -5.85
N GLU A 4 9.19 -19.76 -5.41
CA GLU A 4 10.17 -18.80 -5.92
C GLU A 4 10.35 -18.93 -7.45
N LYS A 5 10.51 -20.17 -7.94
CA LYS A 5 10.82 -20.42 -9.35
C LYS A 5 9.65 -20.15 -10.29
N TYR A 6 8.41 -20.39 -9.86
CA TYR A 6 7.24 -20.36 -10.76
C TYR A 6 6.16 -19.36 -10.36
N CYS A 7 5.97 -19.09 -9.06
CA CYS A 7 4.90 -18.20 -8.58
C CYS A 7 5.38 -16.77 -8.37
N ALA A 8 6.62 -16.57 -7.89
CA ALA A 8 7.09 -15.25 -7.50
C ALA A 8 7.18 -14.28 -8.69
N SER A 9 7.63 -14.74 -9.86
CA SER A 9 7.62 -13.94 -11.09
C SER A 9 6.20 -13.55 -11.49
N ILE A 10 5.26 -14.50 -11.47
CA ILE A 10 3.85 -14.26 -11.79
C ILE A 10 3.26 -13.19 -10.87
N ILE A 11 3.49 -13.29 -9.55
CA ILE A 11 2.99 -12.29 -8.59
C ILE A 11 3.63 -10.92 -8.83
N SER A 12 4.93 -10.85 -9.12
CA SER A 12 5.60 -9.60 -9.45
C SER A 12 4.98 -8.96 -10.70
N ASP A 13 4.79 -9.73 -11.76
CA ASP A 13 4.17 -9.28 -13.01
C ASP A 13 2.73 -8.80 -12.78
N MET A 14 1.93 -9.56 -12.04
CA MET A 14 0.56 -9.17 -11.65
C MET A 14 0.56 -7.89 -10.81
N THR A 15 1.54 -7.70 -9.92
CA THR A 15 1.67 -6.46 -9.14
C THR A 15 1.90 -5.27 -10.04
N GLN A 16 2.81 -5.39 -11.00
CA GLN A 16 3.08 -4.33 -11.98
C GLN A 16 1.84 -4.02 -12.81
N VAL A 17 1.10 -5.04 -13.26
CA VAL A 17 -0.15 -4.86 -14.02
C VAL A 17 -1.21 -4.13 -13.18
N VAL A 18 -1.45 -4.55 -11.93
CA VAL A 18 -2.43 -3.90 -11.04
C VAL A 18 -2.06 -2.45 -10.79
N VAL A 19 -0.78 -2.17 -10.52
CA VAL A 19 -0.29 -0.79 -10.31
C VAL A 19 -0.43 0.03 -11.58
N ALA A 20 -0.02 -0.50 -12.74
CA ALA A 20 -0.08 0.21 -14.02
C ALA A 20 -1.53 0.50 -14.44
N VAL A 21 -2.42 -0.50 -14.40
CA VAL A 21 -3.84 -0.34 -14.75
C VAL A 21 -4.52 0.63 -13.79
N GLY A 22 -4.28 0.50 -12.48
CA GLY A 22 -4.80 1.44 -11.48
C GLY A 22 -4.35 2.87 -11.73
N LEU A 23 -3.04 3.07 -11.93
CA LEU A 23 -2.43 4.37 -12.23
C LEU A 23 -3.00 5.00 -13.50
N VAL A 24 -3.00 4.27 -14.61
CA VAL A 24 -3.52 4.76 -15.89
C VAL A 24 -4.98 5.14 -15.76
N THR A 25 -5.79 4.32 -15.09
CA THR A 25 -7.22 4.58 -14.89
C THR A 25 -7.45 5.86 -14.07
N ILE A 26 -6.77 6.00 -12.93
CA ILE A 26 -6.94 7.18 -12.07
C ILE A 26 -6.39 8.44 -12.74
N LEU A 27 -5.17 8.39 -13.28
CA LEU A 27 -4.55 9.54 -13.91
C LEU A 27 -5.36 10.01 -15.13
N SER A 28 -5.88 9.07 -15.94
CA SER A 28 -6.77 9.42 -17.06
C SER A 28 -8.04 10.12 -16.58
N ASN A 29 -8.63 9.67 -15.47
CA ASN A 29 -9.81 10.32 -14.88
C ASN A 29 -9.46 11.71 -14.33
N PHE A 30 -8.31 11.88 -13.66
CA PHE A 30 -7.83 13.18 -13.20
C PHE A 30 -7.65 14.15 -14.36
N VAL A 31 -6.91 13.75 -15.40
CA VAL A 31 -6.66 14.57 -16.59
C VAL A 31 -7.98 14.93 -17.28
N ARG A 32 -8.87 13.95 -17.51
CA ARG A 32 -10.17 14.19 -18.16
C ARG A 32 -11.02 15.19 -17.38
N ILE A 33 -11.12 15.02 -16.06
CA ILE A 33 -11.94 15.89 -15.21
C ILE A 33 -11.34 17.29 -15.12
N SER A 34 -10.03 17.40 -14.94
CA SER A 34 -9.32 18.69 -14.89
C SER A 34 -9.38 19.44 -16.23
N ALA A 35 -9.38 18.73 -17.36
CA ALA A 35 -9.53 19.35 -18.69
C ALA A 35 -10.94 19.89 -18.90
N ASN A 36 -11.97 19.18 -18.43
CA ASN A 36 -13.37 19.59 -18.58
C ASN A 36 -13.81 20.64 -17.54
N HIS A 37 -13.15 20.69 -16.38
CA HIS A 37 -13.47 21.60 -15.28
C HIS A 37 -12.18 22.16 -14.63
N PRO A 38 -11.52 23.14 -15.27
CA PRO A 38 -10.25 23.70 -14.79
C PRO A 38 -10.33 24.29 -13.38
N ASP A 39 -11.50 24.80 -12.97
CA ASP A 39 -11.73 25.38 -11.65
C ASP A 39 -11.47 24.37 -10.50
N PHE A 40 -11.58 23.06 -10.77
CA PHE A 40 -11.25 22.04 -9.77
C PHE A 40 -9.76 21.98 -9.42
N LEU A 41 -8.86 22.46 -10.29
CA LEU A 41 -7.43 22.56 -9.98
C LEU A 41 -7.15 23.53 -8.83
N LEU A 42 -8.05 24.50 -8.63
CA LEU A 42 -7.98 25.44 -7.51
C LEU A 42 -8.65 24.91 -6.24
N SER A 43 -9.37 23.78 -6.34
CA SER A 43 -10.05 23.19 -5.18
C SER A 43 -9.05 22.50 -4.24
N GLU A 44 -9.25 22.68 -2.94
CA GLU A 44 -8.40 22.02 -1.93
C GLU A 44 -8.48 20.49 -2.02
N GLY A 45 -9.68 19.97 -2.31
CA GLY A 45 -9.92 18.53 -2.47
C GLY A 45 -9.05 17.90 -3.56
N PHE A 46 -8.80 18.63 -4.65
CA PHE A 46 -7.91 18.16 -5.72
C PHE A 46 -6.50 17.90 -5.20
N TRP A 47 -5.94 18.83 -4.42
CA TRP A 47 -4.59 18.72 -3.87
C TRP A 47 -4.49 17.65 -2.78
N LEU A 48 -5.47 17.55 -1.89
CA LEU A 48 -5.53 16.48 -0.89
C LEU A 48 -5.56 15.10 -1.56
N ARG A 49 -6.39 14.93 -2.60
CA ARG A 49 -6.55 13.64 -3.30
C ARG A 49 -5.32 13.30 -4.13
N SER A 50 -4.67 14.32 -4.72
CA SER A 50 -3.38 14.16 -5.40
C SER A 50 -2.28 13.74 -4.43
N ALA A 51 -2.21 14.32 -3.24
CA ALA A 51 -1.26 13.93 -2.20
C ALA A 51 -1.47 12.47 -1.79
N LEU A 52 -2.72 12.05 -1.53
CA LEU A 52 -3.03 10.65 -1.23
C LEU A 52 -2.69 9.71 -2.39
N LEU A 53 -2.92 10.10 -3.64
CA LEU A 53 -2.52 9.33 -4.81
C LEU A 53 -1.01 9.11 -4.85
N VAL A 54 -0.21 10.18 -4.66
CA VAL A 54 1.24 10.07 -4.57
C VAL A 54 1.65 9.14 -3.44
N LEU A 55 1.01 9.23 -2.27
CA LEU A 55 1.30 8.34 -1.14
C LEU A 55 0.92 6.87 -1.43
N THR A 56 -0.20 6.60 -2.11
CA THR A 56 -0.56 5.25 -2.57
C THR A 56 0.44 4.71 -3.59
N ILE A 57 0.93 5.55 -4.50
CA ILE A 57 2.00 5.18 -5.44
C ILE A 57 3.28 4.82 -4.68
N LEU A 58 3.69 5.65 -3.72
CA LEU A 58 4.87 5.37 -2.89
C LEU A 58 4.71 4.09 -2.06
N PHE A 59 3.53 3.82 -1.52
CA PHE A 59 3.23 2.59 -0.80
C PHE A 59 3.33 1.34 -1.69
N THR A 60 2.75 1.39 -2.89
CA THR A 60 2.80 0.26 -3.84
C THR A 60 4.20 0.07 -4.44
N ALA A 61 4.93 1.16 -4.69
CA ALA A 61 6.33 1.12 -5.10
C ALA A 61 7.23 0.48 -4.04
N TYR A 62 6.95 0.72 -2.75
CA TYR A 62 7.65 0.04 -1.66
C TYR A 62 7.47 -1.48 -1.74
N HIS A 63 6.25 -1.95 -2.02
CA HIS A 63 6.01 -3.38 -2.17
C HIS A 63 6.80 -3.98 -3.33
N LEU A 64 6.77 -3.36 -4.51
CA LEU A 64 7.56 -3.80 -5.67
C LEU A 64 9.05 -3.88 -5.34
N LEU A 65 9.58 -2.83 -4.69
CA LEU A 65 10.97 -2.74 -4.26
C LEU A 65 11.33 -3.83 -3.24
N ALA A 66 10.50 -4.02 -2.22
CA ALA A 66 10.70 -5.02 -1.19
C ALA A 66 10.63 -6.44 -1.77
N TYR A 67 9.67 -6.71 -2.65
CA TYR A 67 9.51 -8.01 -3.31
C TYR A 67 10.72 -8.34 -4.20
N ALA A 68 11.20 -7.38 -4.99
CA ALA A 68 12.39 -7.54 -5.82
C ALA A 68 13.66 -7.75 -4.98
N ALA A 69 13.82 -7.00 -3.88
CA ALA A 69 14.95 -7.15 -2.96
C ALA A 69 14.91 -8.51 -2.24
N ASP A 70 13.73 -8.95 -1.81
CA ASP A 70 13.56 -10.25 -1.16
C ASP A 70 13.80 -11.41 -2.12
N ALA A 71 13.43 -11.28 -3.40
CA ALA A 71 13.74 -12.28 -4.43
C ALA A 71 15.25 -12.36 -4.71
N ALA A 72 15.97 -11.24 -4.67
CA ALA A 72 17.42 -11.21 -4.92
C ALA A 72 18.25 -11.80 -3.76
N THR A 73 17.73 -11.84 -2.53
CA THR A 73 18.55 -12.21 -1.37
C THR A 73 18.73 -13.71 -1.15
N GLY A 74 17.87 -14.60 -1.66
CA GLY A 74 17.94 -16.08 -1.60
C GLY A 74 17.97 -16.74 -0.19
N GLN A 75 18.58 -16.10 0.80
CA GLN A 75 18.73 -16.46 2.21
C GLN A 75 18.41 -15.27 3.16
N GLY A 76 17.73 -14.23 2.67
CA GLY A 76 17.35 -13.02 3.42
C GLY A 76 16.30 -13.26 4.52
N ASP A 77 15.48 -12.24 4.81
CA ASP A 77 14.46 -12.24 5.88
C ASP A 77 13.47 -13.43 5.83
N THR A 78 13.26 -13.95 4.63
CA THR A 78 12.21 -14.91 4.28
C THR A 78 12.72 -16.30 3.96
N GLY A 79 14.04 -16.51 3.79
CA GLY A 79 14.65 -17.82 3.52
C GLY A 79 13.80 -18.70 2.58
N TRP A 80 13.25 -18.08 1.53
CA TRP A 80 11.96 -18.41 0.90
C TRP A 80 11.75 -19.93 0.83
N ALA A 81 10.93 -20.47 1.71
CA ALA A 81 10.46 -21.85 1.61
C ALA A 81 11.54 -22.95 1.60
N ARG A 82 12.65 -22.84 2.34
CA ARG A 82 13.55 -23.99 2.53
C ARG A 82 12.87 -25.19 3.22
N HIS A 83 11.78 -24.95 3.97
CA HIS A 83 11.10 -26.00 4.76
C HIS A 83 9.64 -26.27 4.36
N SER A 84 8.97 -25.38 3.63
CA SER A 84 7.58 -25.55 3.21
C SER A 84 7.48 -26.25 1.84
N ARG A 85 7.57 -27.59 1.86
CA ARG A 85 7.48 -28.44 0.65
C ARG A 85 6.04 -28.85 0.29
N GLY A 86 5.05 -28.49 1.09
CA GLY A 86 3.66 -28.91 0.91
C GLY A 86 2.92 -28.14 -0.19
N PRO A 87 2.17 -28.81 -1.09
CA PRO A 87 1.31 -28.13 -2.08
C PRO A 87 0.33 -27.14 -1.45
N THR A 88 -0.25 -27.49 -0.30
CA THR A 88 -1.16 -26.61 0.46
C THR A 88 -0.49 -25.31 0.87
N THR A 89 0.77 -25.35 1.30
CA THR A 89 1.51 -24.14 1.70
C THR A 89 1.74 -23.23 0.51
N VAL A 90 2.10 -23.79 -0.65
CA VAL A 90 2.28 -23.03 -1.90
C VAL A 90 0.97 -22.34 -2.30
N ILE A 91 -0.16 -23.06 -2.25
CA ILE A 91 -1.48 -22.51 -2.56
C ILE A 91 -1.85 -21.36 -1.60
N LEU A 92 -1.63 -21.55 -0.30
CA LEU A 92 -1.94 -20.52 0.71
C LEU A 92 -1.10 -19.26 0.51
N LEU A 93 0.21 -19.40 0.28
CA LEU A 93 1.08 -18.25 0.02
C LEU A 93 0.62 -17.47 -1.22
N PHE A 94 0.25 -18.19 -2.29
CA PHE A 94 -0.25 -17.59 -3.52
C PHE A 94 -1.56 -16.82 -3.30
N LEU A 95 -2.52 -17.41 -2.58
CA LEU A 95 -3.79 -16.75 -2.26
C LEU A 95 -3.60 -15.50 -1.38
N ILE A 96 -2.63 -15.52 -0.47
CA ILE A 96 -2.31 -14.36 0.36
C ILE A 96 -1.70 -13.24 -0.48
N ASP A 97 -0.80 -13.56 -1.41
CA ASP A 97 -0.26 -12.57 -2.35
C ASP A 97 -1.37 -11.97 -3.23
N LEU A 98 -2.33 -12.78 -3.71
CA LEU A 98 -3.50 -12.26 -4.42
C LEU A 98 -4.38 -11.34 -3.56
N MET A 99 -4.54 -11.64 -2.27
CA MET A 99 -5.28 -10.77 -1.34
C MET A 99 -4.54 -9.44 -1.11
N ALA A 100 -3.21 -9.48 -0.99
CA ALA A 100 -2.38 -8.28 -0.91
C ALA A 100 -2.50 -7.44 -2.19
N LEU A 101 -2.47 -8.07 -3.36
CA LEU A 101 -2.72 -7.40 -4.66
C LEU A 101 -4.09 -6.74 -4.72
N ALA A 102 -5.14 -7.45 -4.29
CA ALA A 102 -6.50 -6.92 -4.25
C ALA A 102 -6.61 -5.71 -3.32
N ALA A 103 -5.95 -5.74 -2.15
CA ALA A 103 -5.92 -4.60 -1.23
C ALA A 103 -5.27 -3.36 -1.88
N MET A 104 -4.15 -3.53 -2.60
CA MET A 104 -3.51 -2.42 -3.33
C MET A 104 -4.41 -1.89 -4.47
N GLY A 105 -5.03 -2.78 -5.24
CA GLY A 105 -5.99 -2.39 -6.28
C GLY A 105 -7.18 -1.62 -5.70
N ALA A 106 -7.68 -2.05 -4.55
CA ALA A 106 -8.76 -1.38 -3.84
C ALA A 106 -8.35 0.03 -3.35
N MET A 107 -7.10 0.25 -2.93
CA MET A 107 -6.62 1.60 -2.57
C MET A 107 -6.70 2.55 -3.76
N TYR A 108 -6.33 2.09 -4.95
CA TYR A 108 -6.55 2.85 -6.18
C TYR A 108 -8.04 3.06 -6.47
N GLY A 109 -8.88 2.03 -6.26
CA GLY A 109 -10.34 2.15 -6.36
C GLY A 109 -10.94 3.23 -5.45
N VAL A 110 -10.48 3.31 -4.20
CA VAL A 110 -10.91 4.34 -3.22
C VAL A 110 -10.56 5.76 -3.69
N LEU A 111 -9.41 5.91 -4.36
CA LEU A 111 -8.98 7.18 -4.94
C LEU A 111 -9.60 7.49 -6.30
N SER A 112 -10.21 6.51 -6.95
CA SER A 112 -10.84 6.69 -8.26
C SER A 112 -11.94 7.75 -8.18
N VAL A 113 -11.99 8.59 -9.20
CA VAL A 113 -12.94 9.70 -9.29
C VAL A 113 -14.01 9.31 -10.31
N GLY A 114 -15.24 9.17 -9.84
CA GLY A 114 -16.41 8.74 -10.63
C GLY A 114 -17.04 9.85 -11.49
N ASP A 115 -18.00 9.45 -12.32
CA ASP A 115 -18.54 10.25 -13.43
C ASP A 115 -19.18 11.60 -13.02
N VAL A 116 -19.03 12.57 -13.92
CA VAL A 116 -19.09 14.04 -13.77
C VAL A 116 -20.50 14.59 -13.46
N ARG A 117 -21.50 13.72 -13.30
CA ARG A 117 -22.89 14.16 -13.03
C ARG A 117 -23.07 14.79 -11.64
N ALA A 118 -22.13 14.57 -10.72
CA ALA A 118 -22.07 15.25 -9.43
C ALA A 118 -21.14 16.47 -9.52
N THR A 119 -21.61 17.58 -10.07
CA THR A 119 -20.82 18.80 -10.30
C THR A 119 -20.31 19.49 -9.02
N GLN A 120 -20.65 19.00 -7.84
CA GLN A 120 -20.09 19.45 -6.56
C GLN A 120 -19.59 18.25 -5.76
N GLY A 121 -18.29 18.24 -5.44
CA GLY A 121 -17.71 17.28 -4.51
C GLY A 121 -16.91 16.12 -5.12
N VAL A 122 -16.63 16.15 -6.42
CA VAL A 122 -15.88 15.11 -7.15
C VAL A 122 -14.51 14.79 -6.51
N PHE A 123 -13.81 15.82 -6.02
CA PHE A 123 -12.53 15.67 -5.30
C PHE A 123 -12.66 15.77 -3.77
N MET A 124 -13.87 15.82 -3.23
CA MET A 124 -14.04 15.95 -1.78
C MET A 124 -13.47 14.73 -1.08
N ILE A 125 -12.73 15.01 0.00
CA ILE A 125 -12.23 14.00 0.91
C ILE A 125 -13.11 14.01 2.14
N ASP A 126 -13.63 12.85 2.48
CA ASP A 126 -14.25 12.59 3.76
C ASP A 126 -13.36 11.65 4.59
N TRP A 127 -13.70 11.57 5.87
CA TRP A 127 -13.02 10.72 6.82
C TRP A 127 -13.15 9.22 6.49
N PHE A 128 -14.20 8.85 5.77
CA PHE A 128 -14.44 7.47 5.36
C PHE A 128 -13.42 7.03 4.31
N LEU A 129 -13.13 7.87 3.32
CA LEU A 129 -12.08 7.65 2.32
C LEU A 129 -10.72 7.47 3.00
N LEU A 130 -10.38 8.33 3.96
CA LEU A 130 -9.13 8.21 4.74
C LEU A 130 -9.08 6.89 5.53
N ALA A 131 -10.19 6.52 6.18
CA ALA A 131 -10.31 5.26 6.90
C ALA A 131 -10.13 4.05 5.98
N TRP A 132 -10.74 4.07 4.78
CA TRP A 132 -10.55 3.00 3.79
C TRP A 132 -9.11 2.87 3.34
N LEU A 133 -8.41 3.97 3.04
CA LEU A 133 -7.02 3.91 2.61
C LEU A 133 -6.11 3.31 3.69
N ALA A 134 -6.24 3.79 4.93
CA ALA A 134 -5.46 3.25 6.04
C ALA A 134 -5.87 1.81 6.38
N GLY A 135 -7.16 1.49 6.33
CA GLY A 135 -7.68 0.15 6.56
C GLY A 135 -7.18 -0.86 5.52
N LEU A 136 -7.21 -0.51 4.24
CA LEU A 136 -6.67 -1.34 3.16
C LEU A 136 -5.16 -1.50 3.25
N ALA A 137 -4.41 -0.45 3.62
CA ALA A 137 -2.99 -0.56 3.90
C ALA A 137 -2.70 -1.47 5.12
N ALA A 138 -3.53 -1.43 6.16
CA ALA A 138 -3.45 -2.34 7.30
C ALA A 138 -3.76 -3.79 6.89
N CYS A 139 -4.80 -4.01 6.08
CA CYS A 139 -5.13 -5.33 5.51
C CYS A 139 -3.99 -5.87 4.64
N TRP A 140 -3.35 -5.02 3.85
CA TRP A 140 -2.16 -5.37 3.08
C TRP A 140 -1.04 -5.85 4.00
N HIS A 141 -0.67 -5.06 5.02
CA HIS A 141 0.36 -5.47 5.98
C HIS A 141 0.00 -6.76 6.71
N PHE A 142 -1.27 -6.94 7.06
CA PHE A 142 -1.76 -8.14 7.72
C PHE A 142 -1.62 -9.36 6.83
N ALA A 143 -1.96 -9.25 5.54
CA ALA A 143 -1.71 -10.29 4.54
C ALA A 143 -0.22 -10.69 4.53
N ILE A 144 0.69 -9.71 4.52
CA ILE A 144 2.13 -9.99 4.53
C ILE A 144 2.59 -10.60 5.87
N VAL A 145 1.99 -10.25 7.01
CA VAL A 145 2.24 -10.95 8.29
C VAL A 145 1.89 -12.43 8.16
N PHE A 146 0.70 -12.77 7.66
CA PHE A 146 0.32 -14.17 7.44
C PHE A 146 1.24 -14.87 6.47
N TRP A 147 1.62 -14.18 5.39
CA TRP A 147 2.57 -14.69 4.42
C TRP A 147 3.87 -15.12 5.12
N HIS A 148 4.47 -14.24 5.93
CA HIS A 148 5.70 -14.53 6.67
C HIS A 148 5.55 -15.67 7.68
N LEU A 149 4.42 -15.73 8.39
CA LEU A 149 4.13 -16.80 9.35
C LEU A 149 4.05 -18.16 8.65
N ILE A 150 3.35 -18.25 7.52
CA ILE A 150 3.20 -19.48 6.74
C ILE A 150 4.53 -19.85 6.05
N ALA A 151 5.28 -18.86 5.57
CA ALA A 151 6.59 -19.08 4.96
C ALA A 151 7.66 -19.51 5.97
N GLY A 152 7.42 -19.36 7.28
CA GLY A 152 8.40 -19.65 8.33
C GLY A 152 9.54 -18.63 8.38
N SER A 153 9.24 -17.35 8.10
CA SER A 153 10.23 -16.26 8.09
C SER A 153 10.76 -15.93 9.49
N ARG A 154 11.84 -15.14 9.57
CA ARG A 154 12.40 -14.67 10.85
C ARG A 154 11.36 -13.85 11.63
N ARG A 155 11.42 -13.91 12.96
CA ARG A 155 10.50 -13.16 13.84
C ARG A 155 10.46 -11.66 13.54
N THR A 156 11.62 -11.08 13.24
CA THR A 156 11.77 -9.67 12.89
C THR A 156 10.97 -9.27 11.63
N ALA A 157 10.82 -10.20 10.67
CA ALA A 157 10.11 -9.95 9.42
C ALA A 157 8.59 -9.83 9.66
N TRP A 158 7.95 -10.77 10.35
CA TRP A 158 6.51 -10.63 10.61
C TRP A 158 6.20 -9.57 11.67
N LEU A 159 7.06 -9.40 12.70
CA LEU A 159 6.84 -8.39 13.75
C LEU A 159 6.86 -6.96 13.19
N SER A 160 7.76 -6.65 12.25
CA SER A 160 7.79 -5.32 11.66
C SER A 160 6.55 -5.03 10.83
N HIS A 161 6.04 -5.99 10.05
CA HIS A 161 4.75 -5.80 9.37
C HIS A 161 3.58 -5.70 10.35
N PHE A 162 3.58 -6.48 11.43
CA PHE A 162 2.56 -6.37 12.46
C PHE A 162 2.55 -4.98 13.12
N ALA A 163 3.72 -4.38 13.38
CA ALA A 163 3.80 -3.00 13.84
C ALA A 163 3.14 -2.02 12.85
N PHE A 164 3.33 -2.22 11.54
CA PHE A 164 2.66 -1.41 10.53
C PHE A 164 1.15 -1.69 10.41
N VAL A 165 0.68 -2.91 10.69
CA VAL A 165 -0.76 -3.19 10.86
C VAL A 165 -1.33 -2.31 11.97
N LEU A 166 -0.65 -2.23 13.12
CA LEU A 166 -1.11 -1.41 14.25
C LEU A 166 -1.08 0.09 13.92
N LEU A 167 -0.03 0.58 13.27
CA LEU A 167 0.07 2.00 12.89
C LEU A 167 -1.02 2.39 11.89
N GLN A 168 -1.21 1.60 10.82
CA GLN A 168 -2.25 1.86 9.82
C GLN A 168 -3.65 1.61 10.38
N GLY A 169 -3.82 0.61 11.23
CA GLY A 169 -5.07 0.37 11.96
C GLY A 169 -5.42 1.53 12.91
N GLY A 170 -4.41 2.10 13.58
CA GLY A 170 -4.56 3.31 14.38
C GLY A 170 -4.96 4.53 13.56
N LEU A 171 -4.41 4.71 12.35
CA LEU A 171 -4.82 5.76 11.42
C LEU A 171 -6.23 5.55 10.87
N CYS A 172 -6.62 4.30 10.61
CA CYS A 172 -7.99 3.94 10.23
C CYS A 172 -8.97 4.28 11.35
N ALA A 173 -8.69 3.85 12.58
CA ALA A 173 -9.49 4.17 13.75
C ALA A 173 -9.57 5.69 13.97
N SER A 174 -8.45 6.41 13.88
CA SER A 174 -8.45 7.87 14.06
C SER A 174 -9.27 8.59 12.99
N ALA A 175 -9.32 8.09 11.76
CA ALA A 175 -10.18 8.63 10.71
C ALA A 175 -11.67 8.36 11.02
N ILE A 176 -12.03 7.15 11.44
CA ILE A 176 -13.41 6.79 11.83
C ILE A 176 -13.91 7.69 12.98
N PHE A 177 -13.09 7.83 14.03
CA PHE A 177 -13.42 8.65 15.20
C PHE A 177 -13.35 10.16 14.90
N GLY A 178 -12.41 10.59 14.05
CA GLY A 178 -12.29 11.98 13.60
C GLY A 178 -13.53 12.45 12.81
N GLY A 179 -14.14 11.54 12.05
CA GLY A 179 -15.41 11.80 11.36
C GLY A 179 -16.64 11.87 12.27
N THR A 180 -16.60 11.23 13.44
CA THR A 180 -17.75 11.18 14.37
C THR A 180 -17.71 12.27 15.44
N ILE A 181 -16.52 12.65 15.93
CA ILE A 181 -16.39 13.50 17.13
C ILE A 181 -16.33 15.01 16.78
N GLY A 182 -16.18 15.36 15.50
CA GLY A 182 -15.95 16.74 15.08
C GLY A 182 -14.54 17.17 15.49
N ALA A 183 -13.63 17.31 14.53
CA ALA A 183 -12.20 17.50 14.75
C ALA A 183 -11.89 18.62 15.77
N PHE A 184 -11.66 18.24 17.04
CA PHE A 184 -11.04 18.97 18.16
C PHE A 184 -10.80 20.49 18.01
N GLY A 185 -11.83 21.28 17.70
CA GLY A 185 -11.71 22.74 17.55
C GLY A 185 -10.80 23.24 16.41
N VAL A 186 -10.38 22.36 15.49
CA VAL A 186 -9.50 22.67 14.35
C VAL A 186 -10.33 22.67 13.05
N THR A 187 -9.94 23.50 12.07
CA THR A 187 -10.60 23.48 10.75
C THR A 187 -10.46 22.10 10.10
N ARG A 188 -11.51 21.62 9.44
CA ARG A 188 -11.54 20.30 8.76
C ARG A 188 -10.36 20.13 7.80
N THR A 189 -10.01 21.17 7.07
CA THR A 189 -8.83 21.28 6.20
C THR A 189 -7.53 20.92 6.92
N LEU A 190 -7.23 21.59 8.04
CA LEU A 190 -5.98 21.35 8.77
C LEU A 190 -5.95 19.94 9.36
N ALA A 191 -7.10 19.42 9.80
CA ALA A 191 -7.23 18.05 10.29
C ALA A 191 -6.93 17.00 9.20
N HIS A 192 -7.44 17.19 7.98
CA HIS A 192 -7.13 16.30 6.85
C HIS A 192 -5.65 16.35 6.47
N TRP A 193 -5.05 17.53 6.34
CA TRP A 193 -3.62 17.66 6.04
C TRP A 193 -2.75 17.04 7.13
N GLY A 194 -3.09 17.25 8.40
CA GLY A 194 -2.42 16.61 9.52
C GLY A 194 -2.50 15.09 9.46
N TRP A 195 -3.67 14.54 9.13
CA TRP A 195 -3.83 13.10 8.94
C TRP A 195 -3.01 12.57 7.75
N ILE A 196 -3.04 13.25 6.61
CA ILE A 196 -2.25 12.89 5.41
C ILE A 196 -0.76 12.90 5.73
N LEU A 197 -0.29 13.89 6.50
CA LEU A 197 1.10 13.98 6.95
C LEU A 197 1.47 12.78 7.84
N LEU A 198 0.62 12.39 8.78
CA LEU A 198 0.84 11.20 9.60
C LEU A 198 0.90 9.93 8.74
N PHE A 199 -0.01 9.77 7.78
CA PHE A 199 -0.01 8.67 6.83
C PHE A 199 1.29 8.65 6.00
N ALA A 200 1.76 9.82 5.54
CA ALA A 200 3.03 9.96 4.84
C ALA A 200 4.24 9.56 5.70
N ILE A 201 4.24 9.93 6.99
CA ILE A 201 5.30 9.55 7.94
C ILE A 201 5.33 8.03 8.11
N VAL A 202 4.18 7.36 8.22
CA VAL A 202 4.10 5.89 8.31
C VAL A 202 4.64 5.23 7.04
N ILE A 203 4.32 5.77 5.86
CA ILE A 203 4.88 5.27 4.59
C ILE A 203 6.39 5.51 4.53
N ALA A 204 6.88 6.68 4.91
CA ALA A 204 8.32 6.95 4.95
C ALA A 204 9.05 5.99 5.91
N ALA A 205 8.46 5.71 7.07
CA ALA A 205 8.98 4.75 8.03
C ALA A 205 9.15 3.34 7.42
N LEU A 206 8.24 2.90 6.52
CA LEU A 206 8.42 1.63 5.78
C LEU A 206 9.73 1.63 4.99
N TYR A 207 10.01 2.69 4.24
CA TYR A 207 11.24 2.81 3.46
C TYR A 207 12.49 2.86 4.35
N PHE A 208 12.49 3.70 5.40
CA PHE A 208 13.68 3.94 6.20
C PHE A 208 14.04 2.77 7.12
N PHE A 209 13.06 2.13 7.74
CA PHE A 209 13.31 1.02 8.67
C PHE A 209 13.45 -0.30 7.93
N ARG A 210 12.53 -0.60 7.01
CA ARG A 210 12.48 -1.90 6.35
C ARG A 210 13.08 -1.90 4.95
N GLY A 211 12.65 -1.01 4.07
CA GLY A 211 13.12 -0.96 2.69
C GLY A 211 14.64 -0.82 2.58
N ARG A 212 15.23 0.08 3.37
CA ARG A 212 16.69 0.27 3.44
C ARG A 212 17.42 -0.98 3.94
N THR A 213 16.85 -1.68 4.90
CA THR A 213 17.44 -2.91 5.46
C THR A 213 17.42 -4.02 4.43
N LEU A 214 16.30 -4.24 3.74
CA LEU A 214 16.16 -5.24 2.69
C LEU A 214 17.09 -4.96 1.50
N LEU A 215 17.13 -3.72 1.01
CA LEU A 215 18.02 -3.34 -0.09
C LEU A 215 19.50 -3.53 0.26
N ARG A 216 19.91 -3.17 1.48
CA ARG A 216 21.28 -3.42 1.94
C ARG A 216 21.62 -4.90 1.97
N GLN A 217 20.68 -5.76 2.34
CA GLN A 217 20.88 -7.20 2.31
C GLN A 217 20.99 -7.70 0.87
N ALA A 218 20.13 -7.24 -0.05
CA ALA A 218 20.14 -7.61 -1.47
C ALA A 218 21.45 -7.22 -2.16
N ILE A 219 21.91 -5.98 -1.97
CA ILE A 219 23.17 -5.49 -2.55
C ILE A 219 24.35 -6.35 -2.07
N ARG A 220 24.43 -6.60 -0.76
CA ARG A 220 25.49 -7.45 -0.17
C ARG A 220 25.45 -8.91 -0.63
N ALA A 221 24.28 -9.41 -1.00
CA ALA A 221 24.13 -10.77 -1.52
C ALA A 221 24.67 -10.86 -2.96
N ASN A 222 24.39 -9.85 -3.79
CA ASN A 222 24.88 -9.77 -5.17
C ASN A 222 26.39 -9.53 -5.26
N ASP A 223 26.99 -8.78 -4.33
CA ASP A 223 28.45 -8.57 -4.31
C ASP A 223 29.25 -9.87 -4.03
N ARG A 224 28.59 -10.97 -3.65
CA ARG A 224 29.20 -12.26 -3.29
C ARG A 224 29.07 -13.33 -4.36
N THR A 225 28.34 -13.04 -5.44
CA THR A 225 28.14 -13.93 -6.60
C THR A 225 28.96 -13.47 -7.78
#